data_AF-A0A2V9JSK4-F1
#
_entry.id   AF-A0A2V9JSK4-F1
#
_cell.length_a   1.000
_cell.length_b   1.000
_cell.length_c   1.000
_cell.angle_alpha   90.00
_cell.angle_beta   90.00
_cell.angle_gamma   90.00
#
_symmetry.space_group_name_H-M   'P 1'
#
loop_
_entity.id
_entity.type
_entity.pdbx_description
1 polymer ?
#
loop_
_entity_poly.entity_id
_entity_poly.type
_entity_poly.pdbx_seq_one_letter_code
_entity_poly.pdbx_strand_id
1 'polypeptide(L)'
;MRNKERLTVTVEPELIEAGNQAVAEGRAASLSGWVGLALAERATKERRLRALAEAVAGYEELFGEITAAELAAQQRADRQAAIAVRPRRRRKGA
;
A
#
# COMPACT_ATOMS: atom_id res chain seq x y z
N MET A 1 -5.01 15.99 24.64
CA MET A 1 -3.74 15.52 24.04
C MET A 1 -3.57 14.06 24.45
N ARG A 2 -3.55 13.10 23.51
CA ARG A 2 -3.25 11.70 23.87
C ARG A 2 -1.75 11.60 24.16
N ASN A 3 -1.40 11.17 25.37
CA ASN A 3 -0.02 10.92 25.72
C ASN A 3 0.51 9.73 24.91
N LYS A 4 1.72 9.85 24.37
CA LYS A 4 2.40 8.71 23.73
C LYS A 4 2.87 7.77 24.81
N GLU A 5 2.59 6.48 24.67
CA GLU A 5 3.12 5.44 25.55
C GLU A 5 4.54 5.06 25.13
N ARG A 6 5.40 4.73 26.10
CA ARG A 6 6.79 4.35 25.84
C ARG A 6 6.88 2.87 25.56
N LEU A 7 7.46 2.53 24.41
CA LEU A 7 7.73 1.16 23.98
C LEU A 7 9.25 0.94 23.93
N THR A 8 9.75 -0.11 24.59
CA THR A 8 11.14 -0.56 24.47
C THR A 8 11.16 -1.79 23.57
N VAL A 9 11.92 -1.75 22.48
CA VAL A 9 12.05 -2.85 21.52
C VAL A 9 13.50 -3.01 21.08
N THR A 10 13.89 -4.25 20.83
CA THR A 10 15.15 -4.56 20.13
C THR A 10 14.87 -4.51 18.63
N VAL A 11 15.73 -3.81 17.91
CA VAL A 11 15.63 -3.64 16.44
C VAL A 11 16.99 -3.89 15.82
N GLU A 12 16.98 -4.27 14.55
CA GLU A 12 18.21 -4.44 13.78
C GLU A 12 18.99 -3.12 13.67
N PRO A 13 20.34 -3.14 13.72
CA PRO A 13 21.16 -1.92 13.62
C PRO A 13 20.86 -1.09 12.38
N GLU A 14 20.61 -1.75 11.24
CA GLU A 14 20.28 -1.11 9.96
C GLU A 14 19.02 -0.24 10.04
N LEU A 15 18.04 -0.62 10.87
CA LEU A 15 16.81 0.15 11.07
C LEU A 15 17.07 1.41 11.91
N ILE A 16 18.00 1.34 12.86
CA ILE A 16 18.42 2.50 13.65
C ILE A 16 19.11 3.51 12.74
N GLU A 17 20.02 3.05 11.88
CA GLU A 17 20.72 3.88 10.91
C GLU A 17 19.74 4.55 9.93
N ALA A 18 18.82 3.78 9.34
CA ALA A 18 17.79 4.31 8.44
C ALA A 18 16.89 5.36 9.12
N GLY A 19 16.54 5.13 10.39
CA GLY A 19 15.75 6.07 11.18
C GLY A 19 16.52 7.36 11.50
N ASN A 20 17.79 7.26 11.89
CA ASN A 20 18.64 8.43 12.12
C ASN A 20 18.84 9.25 10.85
N GLN A 21 19.06 8.58 9.71
CA GLN A 21 19.18 9.25 8.41
C GLN A 21 17.88 9.97 8.03
N ALA A 22 16.72 9.36 8.28
CA ALA A 22 15.42 9.99 8.04
C ALA A 22 15.20 11.25 8.89
N VAL A 23 15.70 11.27 10.11
CA VAL A 23 15.66 12.45 10.97
C VAL A 23 16.65 13.52 10.48
N ALA A 24 17.87 13.13 10.11
CA ALA A 24 18.87 14.05 9.58
C ALA A 24 18.42 14.73 8.27
N GLU A 25 17.69 14.00 7.42
CA GLU A 25 17.09 14.53 6.18
C GLU A 25 15.80 15.34 6.42
N GLY A 26 15.34 15.47 7.67
CA GLY A 26 14.13 16.21 8.01
C GLY A 26 12.82 15.52 7.62
N ARG A 27 12.87 14.25 7.18
CA ARG A 27 11.66 13.46 6.86
C ARG A 27 10.86 13.10 8.11
N ALA A 28 11.49 13.10 9.28
CA ALA A 28 10.83 12.91 10.57
C ALA A 28 11.48 13.81 11.64
N ALA A 29 10.67 14.31 12.57
CA ALA A 29 11.16 15.19 13.64
C ALA A 29 11.94 14.45 14.75
N SER A 30 11.81 13.12 14.85
CA SER A 30 12.52 12.28 15.80
C SER A 30 12.45 10.81 15.38
N LEU A 31 13.29 9.95 15.98
CA LEU A 31 13.25 8.51 15.75
C LEU A 31 11.91 7.90 16.17
N SER A 32 11.36 8.33 17.31
CA SER A 32 10.02 7.91 17.76
C SER A 32 8.90 8.39 16.82
N GLY A 33 9.06 9.56 16.20
CA GLY A 33 8.17 10.05 15.16
C GLY A 33 8.25 9.18 13.90
N TRP A 34 9.45 8.84 13.46
CA TRP A 34 9.68 7.98 12.30
C TRP A 34 9.09 6.57 12.49
N VAL A 35 9.36 5.94 13.64
CA VAL A 35 8.76 4.63 14.00
C VAL A 35 7.24 4.75 14.08
N GLY A 36 6.71 5.82 14.69
CA GLY A 36 5.27 6.05 14.78
C GLY A 36 4.59 6.14 13.40
N LEU A 37 5.22 6.83 12.44
CA LEU A 37 4.72 6.92 11.06
C LEU A 37 4.71 5.55 10.38
N ALA A 38 5.83 4.82 10.45
CA ALA A 38 5.93 3.48 9.85
C ALA A 38 4.87 2.51 10.40
N LEU A 39 4.65 2.51 11.73
CA LEU A 39 3.63 1.69 12.37
C LEU A 39 2.21 2.11 11.98
N ALA A 40 1.94 3.41 11.87
CA ALA A 40 0.64 3.92 11.46
C ALA A 40 0.31 3.54 10.00
N GLU A 41 1.29 3.64 9.10
CA GLU A 41 1.17 3.21 7.71
C GLU A 41 0.91 1.71 7.61
N ARG A 42 1.71 0.90 8.32
CA ARG A 42 1.53 -0.56 8.37
C ARG A 42 0.15 -0.95 8.89
N ALA A 43 -0.28 -0.37 10.02
CA ALA A 43 -1.59 -0.66 10.60
C ALA A 43 -2.73 -0.27 9.66
N THR A 44 -2.59 0.84 8.94
CA THR A 44 -3.58 1.27 7.94
C THR A 44 -3.65 0.32 6.75
N LYS A 45 -2.50 -0.10 6.23
CA LYS A 45 -2.41 -1.10 5.16
C LYS A 45 -3.07 -2.41 5.58
N GLU A 46 -2.76 -2.92 6.77
CA GLU A 46 -3.34 -4.16 7.28
C GLU A 46 -4.85 -4.07 7.46
N ARG A 47 -5.37 -2.97 8.03
CA ARG A 47 -6.83 -2.77 8.14
C ARG A 47 -7.51 -2.81 6.79
N ARG A 48 -6.93 -2.15 5.77
CA ARG A 48 -7.48 -2.15 4.41
C ARG A 48 -7.45 -3.55 3.78
N LEU A 49 -6.36 -4.30 3.96
CA LEU A 49 -6.25 -5.66 3.44
C LEU A 49 -7.25 -6.61 4.10
N ARG A 50 -7.46 -6.49 5.42
CA ARG A 50 -8.49 -7.27 6.12
C ARG A 50 -9.89 -6.94 5.61
N ALA A 51 -10.22 -5.66 5.48
CA ALA A 51 -11.52 -5.24 4.94
C ALA A 51 -11.76 -5.75 3.50
N LEU A 52 -10.72 -5.76 2.66
CA LEU A 52 -10.80 -6.34 1.32
C LEU A 52 -11.02 -7.86 1.37
N ALA A 53 -10.30 -8.57 2.23
CA ALA A 53 -10.48 -10.01 2.39
C ALA A 53 -11.88 -10.36 2.89
N GLU A 54 -12.42 -9.60 3.85
CA GLU A 54 -13.79 -9.75 4.34
C GLU A 54 -14.83 -9.49 3.24
N ALA A 55 -14.62 -8.46 2.41
CA ALA A 55 -15.49 -8.16 1.29
C ALA A 55 -15.49 -9.27 0.22
N VAL A 56 -14.32 -9.82 -0.10
CA VAL A 56 -14.20 -10.96 -1.03
C VAL A 56 -14.90 -12.19 -0.46
N ALA A 57 -14.63 -12.54 0.80
CA ALA A 57 -15.26 -13.69 1.45
C ALA A 57 -16.79 -13.57 1.48
N GLY A 58 -17.33 -12.38 1.80
CA GLY A 58 -18.77 -12.14 1.79
C GLY A 58 -19.40 -12.23 0.40
N TYR A 59 -18.66 -11.85 -0.66
CA TYR A 59 -19.10 -12.08 -2.03
C TYR A 59 -19.10 -13.56 -2.37
N GLU A 60 -18.02 -14.29 -2.05
CA GLU A 60 -17.89 -15.71 -2.36
C GLU A 60 -18.91 -16.58 -1.63
N GLU A 61 -19.30 -16.19 -0.41
CA GLU A 61 -20.39 -16.84 0.32
C GLU A 61 -21.73 -16.73 -0.41
N LEU A 62 -22.00 -15.58 -1.05
CA LEU A 62 -23.26 -15.31 -1.73
C LEU A 62 -23.30 -15.84 -3.17
N PHE A 63 -22.16 -15.84 -3.87
CA PHE A 63 -22.09 -16.06 -5.32
C PHE A 63 -21.20 -17.24 -5.74
N GLY A 64 -20.51 -17.88 -4.79
CA GLY A 64 -19.50 -18.91 -5.06
C GLY A 64 -18.08 -18.34 -5.18
N GLU A 65 -17.09 -19.23 -5.08
CA GLU A 65 -15.67 -18.89 -5.13
C GLU A 65 -15.29 -18.18 -6.45
N ILE A 66 -14.49 -17.12 -6.36
CA ILE A 66 -13.94 -16.45 -7.53
C ILE A 66 -12.74 -17.26 -8.04
N THR A 67 -12.91 -17.95 -9.16
CA THR A 67 -11.88 -18.84 -9.68
C THR A 67 -10.82 -18.11 -10.51
N ALA A 68 -9.62 -18.69 -10.59
CA ALA A 68 -8.55 -18.17 -11.46
C ALA A 68 -8.95 -18.13 -12.95
N ALA A 69 -9.80 -19.06 -13.39
CA ALA A 69 -10.30 -19.11 -14.76
C ALA A 69 -11.22 -17.93 -15.07
N GLU A 70 -12.11 -17.59 -14.14
CA GLU A 70 -13.01 -16.43 -14.24
C GLU A 70 -12.23 -15.12 -14.22
N LEU A 71 -11.26 -14.97 -13.32
CA LEU A 71 -10.37 -13.80 -13.30
C LEU A 71 -9.62 -13.62 -14.63
N ALA A 72 -9.11 -14.71 -15.21
CA ALA A 72 -8.43 -14.66 -16.50
C ALA A 72 -9.40 -14.30 -17.65
N ALA A 73 -10.64 -14.79 -17.60
CA ALA A 73 -11.68 -14.42 -18.56
C ALA A 73 -12.06 -12.95 -18.46
N GLN A 74 -12.25 -12.45 -17.24
CA GLN A 74 -12.56 -11.05 -16.97
C GLN A 74 -11.43 -10.13 -17.44
N GLN A 75 -10.17 -10.45 -17.13
CA GLN A 75 -9.02 -9.66 -17.58
C GLN A 75 -8.89 -9.61 -19.11
N ARG A 76 -9.33 -10.65 -19.83
CA ARG A 76 -9.40 -10.63 -21.31
C ARG A 76 -10.52 -9.70 -21.79
N ALA A 77 -11.70 -9.79 -21.19
CA ALA A 77 -12.83 -8.93 -21.50
C ALA A 77 -12.50 -7.45 -21.25
N ASP A 78 -11.89 -7.13 -20.10
CA ASP A 78 -11.49 -5.76 -19.74
C ASP A 78 -10.50 -5.17 -20.76
N ARG A 79 -9.53 -5.97 -21.21
CA ARG A 79 -8.57 -5.56 -22.24
C ARG A 79 -9.22 -5.32 -23.60
N GLN A 80 -10.24 -6.11 -23.96
CA GLN A 80 -10.99 -5.92 -25.21
C GLN A 80 -11.89 -4.69 -25.15
N ALA A 81 -12.43 -4.36 -23.97
CA ALA A 81 -13.25 -3.18 -23.75
C ALA A 81 -12.43 -1.89 -23.56
N ALA A 82 -11.12 -1.99 -23.34
CA ALA A 82 -10.27 -0.84 -23.09
C ALA A 82 -10.12 0.07 -24.32
N ILE A 83 -10.46 1.36 -24.18
CA ILE A 83 -10.25 2.37 -25.21
C ILE A 83 -8.77 2.79 -25.19
N ALA A 84 -8.02 2.43 -26.24
CA ALA A 84 -6.62 2.80 -26.37
C ALA A 84 -6.45 4.30 -26.67
N VAL A 85 -5.98 5.08 -25.69
CA VAL A 85 -5.61 6.48 -25.88
C VAL A 85 -4.18 6.55 -26.41
N ARG A 86 -4.01 6.85 -27.71
CA ARG A 86 -2.69 7.08 -28.29
C ARG A 86 -2.16 8.45 -27.83
N PRO A 87 -0.98 8.55 -27.18
CA PRO A 87 -0.39 9.84 -26.88
C PRO A 87 -0.05 10.55 -28.19
N ARG A 88 -0.53 11.78 -28.33
CA ARG A 88 -0.30 12.61 -29.51
C ARG A 88 1.21 12.82 -29.66
N ARG A 89 1.81 12.28 -30.72
CA ARG A 89 3.24 12.46 -31.04
C ARG A 89 3.54 13.96 -30.98
N ARG A 90 4.31 14.41 -29.99
CA ARG A 90 4.92 15.75 -30.04
C ARG A 90 5.78 15.78 -31.30
N ARG A 91 5.37 16.55 -32.30
CA ARG A 91 6.21 16.87 -33.46
C ARG A 91 7.50 17.46 -32.89
N LYS A 92 8.61 16.75 -33.10
CA LYS A 92 9.95 17.27 -32.82
C LYS A 92 10.32 18.15 -34.01
N GLY A 93 10.42 19.46 -33.78
CA GLY A 93 11.04 20.41 -34.71
C GLY A 93 10.19 21.64 -35.04
N ALA A 94 10.58 22.80 -34.50
CA ALA A 94 11.14 23.92 -35.28
C ALA A 94 12.01 24.75 -34.33
#